data_AF-A0A6C2UBU5-F1
#
_entry.id   AF-A0A6C2UBU5-F1
#
_cell.length_a   1.000
_cell.length_b   1.000
_cell.length_c   1.000
_cell.angle_alpha   90.00
_cell.angle_beta   90.00
_cell.angle_gamma   90.00
#
_symmetry.space_group_name_H-M   'P 1'
#
loop_
_entity.id
_entity.type
_entity.pdbx_description
1 polymer ?
#
loop_
_entity_poly.entity_id
_entity_poly.type
_entity_poly.pdbx_seq_one_letter_code
_entity_poly.pdbx_strand_id
1 'polypeptide(L)'
;MDRCEEFHPLIVGLLDGELTPEETQRINTHLSRCEHCRKEFDEMREITGKLKVPPFHEVEDEELERIWNSPHSRLVRNSGLVMMVGGYLTLILFALYEFFMSNDDEVLPKFAVAAMIIGFGITLGAVILARLKSYKHDKYTEVER
;
A
#
# COMPACT_ATOMS: atom_id res chain seq x y z
N MET A 1 46.69 8.97 -33.65
CA MET A 1 45.67 8.15 -32.96
C MET A 1 45.63 8.47 -31.46
N ASP A 2 46.70 9.05 -30.90
CA ASP A 2 46.90 9.39 -29.46
C ASP A 2 46.09 10.58 -28.90
N ARG A 3 45.04 11.06 -29.59
CA ARG A 3 44.24 12.20 -29.11
C ARG A 3 42.80 11.83 -28.74
N CYS A 4 42.37 10.58 -28.91
CA CYS A 4 40.98 10.20 -28.60
C CYS A 4 40.75 9.94 -27.10
N GLU A 5 41.77 9.49 -26.36
CA GLU A 5 41.67 9.24 -24.91
C GLU A 5 41.33 10.51 -24.11
N GLU A 6 41.82 11.68 -24.55
CA GLU A 6 41.51 12.98 -23.91
C GLU A 6 40.03 13.37 -24.06
N PHE A 7 39.34 12.88 -25.10
CA PHE A 7 37.94 13.21 -25.38
C PHE A 7 36.94 12.25 -24.75
N HIS A 8 37.37 11.08 -24.24
CA HIS A 8 36.49 10.14 -23.56
C HIS A 8 35.73 10.74 -22.36
N PRO A 9 36.35 11.47 -21.42
CA PRO A 9 35.62 12.16 -20.35
C PRO A 9 34.67 13.25 -20.87
N LEU A 10 35.02 13.90 -21.99
CA LEU A 10 34.16 14.88 -22.64
C LEU A 10 32.94 14.24 -23.32
N ILE A 11 33.03 12.99 -23.79
CA ILE A 11 31.89 12.25 -24.35
C ILE A 11 30.85 11.96 -23.27
N VAL A 12 31.29 11.51 -22.09
CA VAL A 12 30.41 11.23 -20.94
C VAL A 12 29.76 12.52 -20.43
N GLY A 13 30.56 13.58 -20.23
CA GLY A 13 30.03 14.88 -19.79
C GLY A 13 29.05 15.49 -20.80
N LEU A 14 29.23 15.26 -22.11
CA LEU A 14 28.28 15.69 -23.13
C LEU A 14 26.95 14.93 -23.05
N LEU A 15 26.99 13.66 -22.63
CA LEU A 15 25.80 12.81 -22.48
C LEU A 15 24.94 13.23 -21.28
N ASP A 16 25.59 13.65 -20.20
CA ASP A 16 24.94 14.12 -18.96
C ASP A 16 24.60 15.63 -19.00
N GLY A 17 25.15 16.36 -19.96
CA GLY A 17 24.90 17.80 -20.14
C GLY A 17 25.69 18.70 -19.16
N GLU A 18 26.79 18.19 -18.61
CA GLU A 18 27.59 18.86 -17.57
C GLU A 18 28.78 19.66 -18.12
N LEU A 19 28.97 19.68 -19.45
CA LEU A 19 30.09 20.39 -20.07
C LEU A 19 29.89 21.91 -20.11
N THR A 20 31.00 22.63 -19.94
CA THR A 20 31.02 24.06 -20.24
C THR A 20 30.84 24.33 -21.75
N PRO A 21 30.44 25.54 -22.16
CA PRO A 21 30.29 25.89 -23.58
C PRO A 21 31.57 25.68 -24.40
N GLU A 22 32.73 25.95 -23.79
CA GLU A 22 34.05 25.82 -24.41
C GLU A 22 34.41 24.34 -24.66
N GLU A 23 34.15 23.48 -23.68
CA GLU A 23 34.34 22.03 -23.77
C GLU A 23 33.39 21.39 -24.78
N THR A 24 32.13 21.83 -24.79
CA THR A 24 31.11 21.39 -25.75
C THR A 24 31.53 21.70 -27.19
N GLN A 25 32.14 22.86 -27.44
CA GLN A 25 32.62 23.23 -28.76
C GLN A 25 33.85 22.40 -29.18
N ARG A 26 34.74 22.10 -28.24
CA ARG A 26 35.91 21.24 -28.46
C ARG A 26 35.49 19.82 -28.84
N ILE A 27 34.58 19.20 -28.09
CA ILE A 27 34.13 17.82 -28.36
C ILE A 27 33.32 17.72 -29.65
N ASN A 28 32.46 18.69 -29.96
CA ASN A 28 31.70 18.70 -31.22
C ASN A 28 32.63 18.80 -32.45
N THR A 29 33.69 19.61 -32.35
CA THR A 29 34.71 19.69 -33.39
C THR A 29 35.43 18.35 -33.57
N HIS A 30 35.70 17.63 -32.47
CA HIS A 30 36.31 16.30 -32.53
C HIS A 30 35.38 15.23 -33.13
N LEU A 31 34.11 15.17 -32.68
CA LEU A 31 33.09 14.25 -33.19
C LEU A 31 32.79 14.46 -34.68
N SER A 32 32.99 15.68 -35.20
CA SER A 32 32.86 15.96 -36.65
C SER A 32 33.97 15.31 -37.49
N ARG A 33 35.15 15.06 -36.91
CA ARG A 33 36.37 14.60 -37.60
C ARG A 33 36.76 13.15 -37.28
N CYS A 34 36.30 12.59 -36.17
CA CYS A 34 36.64 11.24 -35.71
C CYS A 34 35.41 10.32 -35.78
N GLU A 35 35.47 9.30 -36.63
CA GLU A 35 34.40 8.30 -36.76
C GLU A 35 34.31 7.38 -35.53
N HIS A 36 35.45 7.04 -34.93
CA HIS A 36 35.52 6.15 -33.77
C HIS A 36 34.78 6.72 -32.56
N CYS A 37 35.10 7.96 -32.17
CA CYS A 37 34.45 8.64 -31.05
C CYS A 37 32.96 8.93 -31.30
N ARG A 38 32.56 9.10 -32.56
CA ARG A 38 31.14 9.24 -32.91
C ARG A 38 30.37 7.96 -32.65
N LYS A 39 30.92 6.82 -33.06
CA LYS A 39 30.32 5.51 -32.82
C LYS A 39 30.19 5.22 -31.32
N GLU A 40 31.21 5.53 -30.55
CA GLU A 40 31.21 5.36 -29.09
C GLU A 40 30.14 6.23 -28.41
N PHE A 41 30.00 7.49 -28.81
CA PHE A 41 28.95 8.38 -28.32
C PHE A 41 27.55 7.87 -28.67
N ASP A 42 27.33 7.39 -29.89
CA ASP A 42 26.03 6.86 -30.32
C ASP A 42 25.66 5.57 -29.56
N GLU A 43 26.62 4.67 -29.33
CA GLU A 43 26.42 3.46 -28.52
C GLU A 43 26.05 3.79 -27.07
N MET A 44 26.79 4.71 -26.44
CA MET A 44 26.49 5.18 -25.07
C MET A 44 25.11 5.85 -24.99
N ARG A 45 24.78 6.68 -25.97
CA ARG A 45 23.49 7.38 -26.04
C ARG A 45 22.32 6.40 -26.18
N GLU A 46 22.49 5.34 -26.96
CA GLU A 46 21.47 4.30 -27.11
C GLU A 46 21.22 3.56 -25.79
N ILE A 47 22.29 3.22 -25.06
CA ILE A 47 22.20 2.54 -23.76
C ILE A 47 21.52 3.44 -22.73
N THR A 48 21.97 4.70 -22.58
CA THR A 48 21.38 5.66 -21.64
C THR A 48 19.93 5.99 -22.00
N GLY A 49 19.58 6.01 -23.29
CA GLY A 49 18.20 6.15 -23.75
C GLY A 49 17.30 5.00 -23.29
N LYS A 50 17.80 3.76 -23.29
CA LYS A 50 17.06 2.58 -22.79
C LYS A 50 16.98 2.52 -21.27
N LEU A 51 17.93 3.13 -20.56
CA LEU A 51 18.00 3.17 -19.09
C LEU A 51 17.26 4.36 -18.47
N LYS A 52 16.68 5.26 -19.27
CA LYS A 52 15.83 6.34 -18.75
C LYS A 52 14.58 5.75 -18.09
N VAL A 53 14.69 5.51 -16.80
CA VAL A 53 13.55 5.20 -15.93
C VAL A 53 12.70 6.47 -15.86
N PRO A 54 11.38 6.40 -16.10
CA PRO A 54 10.51 7.54 -15.89
C PRO A 54 10.64 8.00 -14.43
N PRO A 55 10.56 9.32 -14.16
CA PRO A 55 10.61 9.81 -12.79
C PRO A 55 9.53 9.10 -11.97
N PHE A 56 9.92 8.55 -10.82
CA PHE A 56 8.98 7.96 -9.89
C PHE A 56 8.10 9.08 -9.35
N HIS A 57 6.82 9.05 -9.73
CA HIS A 57 5.82 9.96 -9.18
C HIS A 57 5.18 9.24 -7.99
N GLU A 58 5.54 9.66 -6.79
CA GLU A 58 4.86 9.23 -5.57
C GLU A 58 3.45 9.81 -5.61
N VAL A 59 2.46 8.92 -5.66
CA VAL A 59 1.05 9.32 -5.68
C VAL A 59 0.73 9.88 -4.30
N GLU A 60 0.22 11.12 -4.23
CA GLU A 60 -0.20 11.75 -2.99
C GLU A 60 -1.19 10.86 -2.24
N ASP A 61 -1.03 10.74 -0.93
CA ASP A 61 -1.86 9.87 -0.08
C ASP A 61 -3.36 10.16 -0.21
N GLU A 62 -3.71 11.43 -0.48
CA GLU A 62 -5.09 11.89 -0.70
C GLU A 62 -5.75 11.25 -1.93
N GLU A 63 -4.97 11.00 -3.00
CA GLU A 63 -5.48 10.37 -4.23
C GLU A 63 -5.67 8.87 -4.04
N LEU A 64 -4.75 8.22 -3.31
CA LEU A 64 -4.89 6.83 -2.88
C LEU A 64 -6.17 6.66 -2.05
N GLU A 65 -6.37 7.50 -1.02
CA GLU A 65 -7.56 7.44 -0.17
C GLU A 65 -8.86 7.59 -0.96
N ARG A 66 -8.91 8.46 -1.97
CA ARG A 66 -10.10 8.65 -2.82
C ARG A 66 -10.47 7.38 -3.58
N ILE A 67 -9.49 6.61 -4.05
CA ILE A 67 -9.71 5.33 -4.73
C ILE A 67 -10.24 4.28 -3.75
N TRP A 68 -9.60 4.16 -2.58
CA TRP A 68 -9.99 3.22 -1.53
C TRP A 68 -11.39 3.51 -0.97
N ASN A 69 -11.73 4.78 -0.83
CA ASN A 69 -13.02 5.25 -0.30
C ASN A 69 -14.15 5.32 -1.34
N SER A 70 -13.94 4.79 -2.54
CA SER A 70 -14.98 4.77 -3.56
C SER A 70 -16.26 4.06 -3.05
N PRO A 71 -17.45 4.58 -3.36
CA PRO A 71 -18.71 4.07 -2.82
C PRO A 71 -18.97 2.60 -3.18
N HIS A 72 -18.42 2.12 -4.30
CA HIS A 72 -18.53 0.72 -4.71
C HIS A 72 -17.77 -0.25 -3.78
N SER A 73 -16.60 0.12 -3.26
CA SER A 73 -15.80 -0.75 -2.38
C SER A 73 -16.49 -0.94 -1.01
N ARG A 74 -17.08 0.13 -0.48
CA ARG A 74 -17.78 0.14 0.82
C ARG A 74 -19.06 -0.70 0.78
N LEU A 75 -19.80 -0.64 -0.32
CA LEU A 75 -21.08 -1.35 -0.45
C LEU A 75 -20.89 -2.86 -0.52
N VAL A 76 -19.92 -3.33 -1.30
CA VAL A 76 -19.58 -4.76 -1.42
C VAL A 76 -19.04 -5.32 -0.11
N ARG A 77 -18.18 -4.55 0.57
CA ARG A 77 -17.60 -4.98 1.85
C ARG A 77 -18.64 -5.05 2.96
N ASN A 78 -19.49 -4.03 3.07
CA ASN A 78 -20.52 -4.01 4.11
C ASN A 78 -21.61 -5.03 3.83
N SER A 79 -22.02 -5.24 2.57
CA SER A 79 -23.02 -6.25 2.22
C SER A 79 -22.52 -7.67 2.53
N GLY A 80 -21.27 -7.98 2.19
CA GLY A 80 -20.65 -9.25 2.53
C GLY A 80 -20.59 -9.49 4.03
N LEU A 81 -20.18 -8.48 4.81
CA LEU A 81 -20.11 -8.58 6.27
C LEU A 81 -21.50 -8.75 6.90
N VAL A 82 -22.50 -7.99 6.46
CA VAL A 82 -23.88 -8.12 6.94
C VAL A 82 -24.43 -9.51 6.66
N MET A 83 -24.21 -10.03 5.45
CA MET A 83 -24.68 -11.37 5.06
C MET A 83 -23.97 -12.46 5.86
N MET A 84 -22.66 -12.33 6.09
CA MET A 84 -21.86 -13.29 6.86
C MET A 84 -22.26 -13.29 8.35
N VAL A 85 -22.28 -12.11 8.98
CA VAL A 85 -22.66 -11.96 10.40
C VAL A 85 -24.11 -12.33 10.61
N GLY A 86 -25.01 -11.88 9.73
CA GLY A 86 -26.43 -12.20 9.79
C GLY A 86 -26.69 -13.70 9.71
N GLY A 87 -26.09 -14.39 8.73
CA GLY A 87 -26.22 -15.84 8.60
C GLY A 87 -25.70 -16.60 9.83
N TYR A 88 -24.54 -16.20 10.35
CA TYR A 88 -23.96 -16.83 11.54
C TYR A 88 -24.84 -16.60 12.78
N LEU A 89 -25.38 -15.39 12.95
CA LEU A 89 -26.32 -15.08 14.02
C LEU A 89 -27.60 -15.92 13.93
N THR A 90 -28.17 -16.09 12.73
CA THR A 90 -29.36 -16.95 12.55
C THR A 90 -29.07 -18.40 12.93
N LEU A 91 -27.91 -18.95 12.54
CA LEU A 91 -27.52 -20.32 12.92
C LEU A 91 -27.34 -20.47 14.43
N ILE A 92 -26.66 -19.52 15.08
CA ILE A 92 -26.49 -19.54 16.55
C ILE A 92 -27.84 -19.48 17.24
N LEU A 93 -28.74 -18.58 16.82
CA LEU A 93 -30.06 -18.45 17.42
C LEU A 93 -30.91 -19.72 17.23
N PHE A 94 -30.85 -20.33 16.04
CA PHE A 94 -31.54 -21.59 15.79
C PHE A 94 -30.99 -22.73 16.65
N ALA A 95 -29.66 -22.88 16.74
CA ALA A 95 -29.02 -23.89 17.58
C ALA A 95 -29.34 -23.70 19.06
N LEU A 96 -29.33 -22.46 19.57
CA LEU A 96 -29.75 -22.16 20.93
C LEU A 96 -31.23 -22.47 21.14
N TYR A 97 -32.09 -22.09 20.20
CA TYR A 97 -33.53 -22.40 20.28
C TYR A 97 -33.77 -23.90 20.39
N GLU A 98 -33.17 -24.70 19.51
CA GLU A 98 -33.30 -26.15 19.53
C GLU A 98 -32.74 -26.76 20.83
N PHE A 99 -31.57 -26.29 21.27
CA PHE A 99 -30.92 -26.76 22.49
C PHE A 99 -31.69 -26.44 23.79
N PHE A 100 -32.36 -25.28 23.86
CA PHE A 100 -33.18 -24.93 25.02
C PHE A 100 -34.55 -25.60 24.97
N MET A 101 -35.13 -25.78 23.78
CA MET A 101 -36.46 -26.38 23.58
C MET A 101 -36.42 -27.92 23.54
N SER A 102 -35.25 -28.56 23.35
CA SER A 102 -35.14 -30.02 23.47
C SER A 102 -35.47 -30.45 24.89
N ASN A 103 -36.34 -31.45 25.04
CA ASN A 103 -36.68 -32.02 26.35
C ASN A 103 -35.67 -33.07 26.80
N ASP A 104 -34.38 -32.87 26.52
CA ASP A 104 -33.34 -33.72 27.07
C ASP A 104 -33.26 -33.51 28.59
N ASP A 105 -33.29 -34.62 29.33
CA ASP A 105 -33.35 -34.64 30.80
C ASP A 105 -32.07 -34.09 31.48
N GLU A 106 -31.03 -33.80 30.69
CA GLU A 106 -29.77 -33.26 31.18
C GLU A 106 -29.85 -31.73 31.34
N VAL A 107 -30.14 -31.28 32.56
CA VAL A 107 -30.18 -29.85 32.93
C VAL A 107 -28.81 -29.18 32.98
N LEU A 108 -27.76 -29.94 33.30
CA LEU A 108 -26.39 -29.42 33.48
C LEU A 108 -25.83 -28.69 32.24
N PRO A 109 -25.87 -29.26 31.02
CA PRO A 109 -25.34 -28.58 29.83
C PRO A 109 -26.10 -27.28 29.51
N LYS A 110 -27.41 -27.20 29.78
CA LYS A 110 -28.20 -25.97 29.59
C LYS A 110 -27.73 -24.84 30.51
N PHE A 111 -27.52 -25.14 31.80
CA PHE A 111 -26.98 -24.17 32.74
C PHE A 111 -25.55 -23.75 32.40
N ALA A 112 -24.70 -24.68 31.98
CA ALA A 112 -23.32 -24.38 31.58
C ALA A 112 -23.26 -23.42 30.39
N VAL A 113 -24.07 -23.67 29.34
CA VAL A 113 -24.17 -22.81 28.16
C VAL A 113 -24.75 -21.43 28.53
N ALA A 114 -25.81 -21.38 29.34
CA ALA A 114 -26.39 -20.12 29.80
C ALA A 114 -25.38 -19.28 30.60
N ALA A 115 -24.65 -19.90 31.54
CA ALA A 115 -23.61 -19.23 32.32
C ALA A 115 -22.47 -18.71 31.44
N MET A 116 -22.07 -19.46 30.40
CA MET A 116 -21.05 -19.05 29.45
C MET A 116 -21.49 -17.84 28.62
N ILE A 117 -22.73 -17.84 28.11
CA ILE A 117 -23.29 -16.71 27.34
C ILE A 117 -23.38 -15.46 28.20
N ILE A 118 -23.92 -15.58 29.42
CA ILE A 118 -24.06 -14.47 30.36
C ILE A 118 -22.69 -13.93 30.77
N GLY A 119 -21.75 -14.82 31.12
CA GLY A 119 -20.38 -14.45 31.48
C GLY A 119 -19.68 -13.70 30.34
N PHE A 120 -19.76 -14.23 29.11
CA PHE A 120 -19.22 -13.57 27.93
C PHE A 120 -19.85 -12.18 27.74
N GLY A 121 -21.17 -12.06 27.82
CA GLY A 121 -21.88 -10.78 27.70
C GLY A 121 -21.45 -9.75 28.75
N ILE A 122 -21.25 -10.16 30.00
CA ILE A 122 -20.77 -9.29 31.08
C ILE A 122 -19.35 -8.80 30.80
N THR A 123 -18.43 -9.72 30.46
CA THR A 123 -17.02 -9.36 30.18
C THR A 123 -16.90 -8.44 28.96
N LEU A 124 -17.62 -8.77 27.88
CA LEU A 124 -17.66 -7.96 26.66
C LEU A 124 -18.26 -6.59 26.94
N GLY A 125 -19.40 -6.52 27.64
CA GLY A 125 -20.03 -5.27 28.05
C GLY A 125 -19.12 -4.41 28.91
N ALA A 126 -18.41 -5.00 29.87
CA ALA A 126 -17.43 -4.29 30.69
C ALA A 126 -16.30 -3.68 29.85
N VAL A 127 -15.76 -4.43 28.88
CA VAL A 127 -14.72 -3.92 27.95
C VAL A 127 -15.27 -2.82 27.06
N ILE A 128 -16.47 -2.99 26.49
CA ILE A 128 -17.10 -1.97 25.63
C ILE A 128 -17.34 -0.69 26.43
N LEU A 129 -17.89 -0.78 27.63
CA LEU A 129 -18.13 0.38 28.49
C LEU A 129 -16.81 1.06 28.89
N ALA A 130 -15.78 0.28 29.23
CA ALA A 130 -14.45 0.79 29.52
C ALA A 130 -13.85 1.50 28.29
N ARG A 131 -13.99 0.93 27.10
CA ARG A 131 -13.48 1.50 25.85
C ARG A 131 -14.23 2.77 25.47
N LEU A 132 -15.56 2.81 25.57
CA LEU A 132 -16.37 4.00 25.32
C LEU A 132 -16.02 5.15 26.29
N LYS A 133 -15.75 4.83 27.57
CA LYS A 133 -15.31 5.83 28.56
C LYS A 133 -13.91 6.35 28.26
N SER A 134 -12.99 5.46 27.88
CA SER A 134 -11.62 5.79 27.50
C SER A 134 -11.56 6.59 26.20
N TYR A 135 -12.40 6.27 25.21
CA TYR A 135 -12.44 6.93 23.91
C TYR A 135 -12.72 8.43 24.03
N LYS A 136 -13.58 8.83 24.98
CA LYS A 136 -13.84 10.25 25.25
C LYS A 136 -12.64 11.01 25.84
N HIS A 137 -11.63 10.32 26.38
CA HIS A 137 -10.48 10.91 27.07
C HIS A 137 -9.15 10.56 26.39
N ASP A 138 -9.17 10.00 25.19
CA ASP A 138 -7.96 9.55 24.51
C ASP A 138 -7.31 10.72 23.75
N LYS A 139 -6.23 11.24 24.34
CA LYS A 139 -5.45 12.40 23.86
C LYS A 139 -4.77 12.16 22.50
N TYR A 140 -4.67 10.91 22.05
CA TYR A 140 -3.97 10.56 20.81
C TYR A 140 -4.91 10.30 19.62
N THR A 141 -6.21 10.59 19.77
CA THR A 141 -7.20 10.37 18.70
C THR A 141 -7.00 11.29 17.49
N GLU A 142 -6.35 12.45 17.66
CA GLU A 142 -6.13 13.46 16.61
C GLU A 142 -4.74 13.41 15.95
N VAL A 143 -3.89 12.43 16.29
CA VAL A 143 -2.56 12.33 15.68
C VAL A 143 -2.64 11.42 14.45
N GLU A 144 -2.88 12.01 13.29
CA GLU A 144 -2.64 11.36 11.98
C GLU A 144 -1.11 11.21 11.78
N ARG A 145 -0.67 10.04 11.31
CA ARG A 145 0.73 9.68 11.13
C ARG A 145 1.08 9.57 9.65
#